data_AF-H3ZF80-F1
#
_entry.id   AF-H3ZF80-F1
#
_cell.length_a   1.000
_cell.length_b   1.000
_cell.length_c   1.000
_cell.angle_alpha   90.00
_cell.angle_beta   90.00
_cell.angle_gamma   90.00
#
_symmetry.space_group_name_H-M   'P 1'
#
loop_
_entity.id
_entity.type
_entity.pdbx_description
1 polymer ?
#
loop_
_entity_poly.entity_id
_entity_poly.type
_entity_poly.pdbx_seq_one_letter_code
_entity_poly.pdbx_strand_id
1 'polypeptide(L)'
;MSAKAAKKQPSYDYDAIVIGTGPGGEGAAMYLAKSGKSVAAIERYQAVGGGCTHWGTIPSKALRHSVSRLIEFNENPLFQVEEQMKGLTFSQILKHAAGVIRKQVRLRSGFYDRNLVKIYQGEARFIDNHTLEITHNDGSCYTLSAETIVIATGSRPYRPPHVDFNHPRIYDSDTILSLDHDPRHIIIFGAGVIGCEYASIFRGLGVRVDLVNTRDRLLSFMDTEISDALSYHFWNSGMTIRHGEELSHVEGRDDGVVLHLQSGKRMKADCFLFANGRTGNTEMLNLEAVGLAADSRGLLKVNSEYQTAVDNIYAVGDVIGYPSLASAAYDQGRLAGEAIVKGNLDGHLIADIPTGIYTIPEMSSVGKTEQELTAAKIPYEVGRAQFKHLARAQIANTSAGSLKVLFHRDTLEILGIHCFGERAAEIIHIGQAIMMQKNGGNNLNYFVHTTFNYPTMAEAYRVAALNGLNRLF
;
A
#
# COMPACT_ATOMS: atom_id res chain seq x y z
N MET A 1 3.58 -39.33 -49.30
CA MET A 1 3.04 -39.04 -47.96
C MET A 1 4.02 -38.10 -47.28
N SER A 2 3.62 -36.84 -47.09
CA SER A 2 4.48 -35.76 -46.59
C SER A 2 4.65 -35.87 -45.07
N ALA A 3 5.90 -36.03 -44.62
CA ALA A 3 6.24 -35.97 -43.21
C ALA A 3 6.04 -34.53 -42.71
N LYS A 4 5.09 -34.34 -41.79
CA LYS A 4 4.97 -33.08 -41.04
C LYS A 4 6.27 -32.87 -40.27
N ALA A 5 7.07 -31.91 -40.70
CA ALA A 5 8.22 -31.43 -39.95
C ALA A 5 7.73 -30.96 -38.57
N ALA A 6 8.24 -31.57 -37.50
CA ALA A 6 8.06 -31.07 -36.15
C ALA A 6 8.68 -29.66 -36.10
N LYS A 7 7.86 -28.64 -35.83
CA LYS A 7 8.36 -27.28 -35.56
C LYS A 7 9.32 -27.38 -34.38
N LYS A 8 10.61 -27.11 -34.61
CA LYS A 8 11.62 -26.94 -33.56
C LYS A 8 11.13 -25.80 -32.67
N GLN A 9 10.85 -26.08 -31.39
CA GLN A 9 10.52 -25.01 -30.44
C GLN A 9 11.69 -24.00 -30.43
N PRO A 10 11.41 -22.68 -30.48
CA PRO A 10 12.46 -21.68 -30.30
C PRO A 10 13.18 -21.95 -28.97
N SER A 11 14.52 -21.93 -29.01
CA SER A 11 15.35 -22.07 -27.82
C SER A 11 15.49 -20.69 -27.18
N TYR A 12 14.81 -20.48 -26.06
CA TYR A 12 14.97 -19.27 -25.24
C TYR A 12 16.02 -19.49 -24.14
N ASP A 13 16.59 -18.41 -23.60
CA ASP A 13 17.53 -18.48 -22.47
C ASP A 13 16.83 -18.91 -21.18
N TYR A 14 15.56 -18.51 -21.02
CA TYR A 14 14.71 -18.81 -19.88
C TYR A 14 13.28 -19.16 -20.32
N ASP A 15 12.54 -19.90 -19.50
CA ASP A 15 11.11 -20.05 -19.71
C ASP A 15 10.36 -18.75 -19.37
N ALA A 16 10.82 -18.02 -18.35
CA ALA A 16 10.24 -16.74 -17.96
C ALA A 16 11.27 -15.70 -17.52
N ILE A 17 11.04 -14.44 -17.92
CA ILE A 17 11.72 -13.28 -17.36
C ILE A 17 10.73 -12.42 -16.57
N VAL A 18 11.09 -12.03 -15.35
CA VAL A 18 10.33 -11.10 -14.51
C VAL A 18 11.09 -9.77 -14.40
N ILE A 19 10.47 -8.68 -14.83
CA ILE A 19 11.07 -7.33 -14.78
C ILE A 19 10.64 -6.63 -13.49
N GLY A 20 11.55 -6.46 -12.55
CA GLY A 20 11.35 -5.83 -11.25
C GLY A 20 11.21 -6.85 -10.11
N THR A 21 11.83 -6.56 -8.97
CA THR A 21 11.85 -7.45 -7.79
C THR A 21 11.02 -6.92 -6.61
N GLY A 22 10.04 -6.06 -6.91
CA GLY A 22 9.01 -5.68 -5.94
C GLY A 22 8.11 -6.87 -5.58
N PRO A 23 7.14 -6.70 -4.65
CA PRO A 23 6.29 -7.80 -4.20
C PRO A 23 5.61 -8.60 -5.31
N GLY A 24 5.12 -7.95 -6.37
CA GLY A 24 4.51 -8.66 -7.50
C GLY A 24 5.51 -9.44 -8.35
N GLY A 25 6.72 -8.91 -8.55
CA GLY A 25 7.77 -9.64 -9.24
C GLY A 25 8.27 -10.83 -8.42
N GLU A 26 8.40 -10.68 -7.11
CA GLU A 26 8.71 -11.79 -6.20
C GLU A 26 7.63 -12.87 -6.25
N GLY A 27 6.35 -12.51 -6.15
CA GLY A 27 5.24 -13.46 -6.22
C GLY A 27 5.24 -14.27 -7.52
N ALA A 28 5.45 -13.60 -8.67
CA ALA A 28 5.52 -14.25 -9.97
C ALA A 28 6.76 -15.16 -10.10
N ALA A 29 7.95 -14.64 -9.78
CA ALA A 29 9.19 -15.40 -9.89
C ALA A 29 9.19 -16.64 -9.00
N MET A 30 8.72 -16.52 -7.75
CA MET A 30 8.67 -17.63 -6.80
C MET A 30 7.68 -18.71 -7.24
N TYR A 31 6.51 -18.33 -7.76
CA TYR A 31 5.55 -19.30 -8.27
C TYR A 31 6.10 -20.06 -9.47
N LEU A 32 6.58 -19.34 -10.49
CA LEU A 32 7.11 -19.91 -11.72
C LEU A 32 8.28 -20.86 -11.45
N ALA A 33 9.24 -20.45 -10.63
CA ALA A 33 10.39 -21.28 -10.27
C ALA A 33 9.96 -22.57 -9.52
N LYS A 34 9.01 -22.46 -8.59
CA LYS A 34 8.47 -23.62 -7.86
C LYS A 34 7.64 -24.56 -8.72
N SER A 35 7.10 -24.06 -9.84
CA SER A 35 6.45 -24.86 -10.87
C SER A 35 7.41 -25.50 -11.86
N GLY A 36 8.73 -25.41 -11.63
CA GLY A 36 9.76 -26.07 -12.42
C GLY A 36 10.21 -25.29 -13.67
N LYS A 37 9.79 -24.03 -13.82
CA LYS A 37 10.26 -23.14 -14.89
C LYS A 37 11.63 -22.56 -14.56
N SER A 38 12.47 -22.40 -15.57
CA SER A 38 13.69 -21.60 -15.50
C SER A 38 13.34 -20.11 -15.53
N VAL A 39 13.74 -19.37 -14.49
CA VAL A 39 13.34 -17.97 -14.30
C VAL A 39 14.55 -17.07 -14.15
N ALA A 40 14.53 -15.95 -14.87
CA ALA A 40 15.40 -14.80 -14.62
C ALA A 40 14.59 -13.62 -14.08
N ALA A 41 15.17 -12.88 -13.14
CA ALA A 41 14.62 -11.61 -12.68
C ALA A 41 15.56 -10.48 -13.09
N ILE A 42 15.01 -9.35 -13.56
CA ILE A 42 15.79 -8.15 -13.90
C ILE A 42 15.48 -7.07 -12.87
N GLU A 43 16.51 -6.49 -12.26
CA GLU A 43 16.37 -5.44 -11.26
C GLU A 43 17.38 -4.33 -11.51
N ARG A 44 16.92 -3.08 -11.66
CA ARG A 44 17.85 -1.96 -11.91
C ARG A 44 18.63 -1.56 -10.66
N TYR A 45 18.08 -1.81 -9.48
CA TYR A 45 18.75 -1.53 -8.22
C TYR A 45 19.67 -2.67 -7.78
N GLN A 46 20.67 -2.35 -6.95
CA GLN A 46 21.60 -3.36 -6.44
C GLN A 46 20.92 -4.39 -5.51
N ALA A 47 19.86 -3.97 -4.81
CA ALA A 47 19.20 -4.78 -3.80
C ALA A 47 17.73 -5.04 -4.18
N VAL A 48 17.31 -6.30 -4.04
CA VAL A 48 15.95 -6.73 -4.35
C VAL A 48 14.91 -6.22 -3.35
N GLY A 49 13.64 -6.35 -3.72
CA GLY A 49 12.48 -6.07 -2.84
C GLY A 49 11.66 -4.85 -3.25
N GLY A 50 12.11 -4.12 -4.28
CA GLY A 50 11.43 -2.95 -4.86
C GLY A 50 11.08 -1.84 -3.85
N GLY A 51 10.20 -0.93 -4.28
CA GLY A 51 9.87 0.25 -3.46
C GLY A 51 9.25 -0.09 -2.11
N CYS A 52 8.47 -1.16 -2.01
CA CYS A 52 7.92 -1.65 -0.75
C CYS A 52 8.99 -1.83 0.33
N THR A 53 10.14 -2.42 -0.03
CA THR A 53 11.21 -2.73 0.93
C THR A 53 12.09 -1.53 1.24
N HIS A 54 12.36 -0.68 0.24
CA HIS A 54 13.43 0.31 0.32
C HIS A 54 12.96 1.73 0.63
N TRP A 55 11.83 2.18 0.06
CA TRP A 55 11.39 3.57 0.17
C TRP A 55 9.87 3.76 0.37
N GLY A 56 9.13 2.68 0.62
CA GLY A 56 7.69 2.69 0.83
C GLY A 56 7.29 2.05 2.14
N THR A 57 6.73 0.84 2.08
CA THR A 57 6.08 0.15 3.19
C THR A 57 7.01 -0.08 4.39
N ILE A 58 8.14 -0.77 4.21
CA ILE A 58 9.00 -1.16 5.35
C ILE A 58 9.56 0.07 6.09
N PRO A 59 10.15 1.08 5.41
CA PRO A 59 10.65 2.27 6.11
C PRO A 59 9.54 3.04 6.82
N SER A 60 8.42 3.32 6.14
CA SER A 60 7.32 4.12 6.72
C SER A 60 6.66 3.42 7.91
N LYS A 61 6.46 2.09 7.85
CA LYS A 61 5.82 1.34 8.94
C LYS A 61 6.77 1.16 10.12
N ALA A 62 8.07 0.99 9.88
CA ALA A 62 9.07 0.97 10.95
C ALA A 62 9.16 2.34 11.67
N LEU A 63 9.22 3.42 10.89
CA LEU A 63 9.19 4.80 11.39
C LEU A 63 7.94 5.05 12.23
N ARG A 64 6.76 4.76 11.67
CA ARG A 64 5.48 4.90 12.34
C ARG A 64 5.40 4.10 13.63
N HIS A 65 5.88 2.86 13.63
CA HIS A 65 5.89 2.03 14.84
C HIS A 65 6.71 2.68 15.96
N SER A 66 7.91 3.15 15.65
CA SER A 66 8.75 3.86 16.62
C SER A 66 8.11 5.16 17.13
N VAL A 67 7.44 5.93 16.26
CA VAL A 67 6.68 7.13 16.68
C VAL A 67 5.51 6.76 17.59
N SER A 68 4.74 5.72 17.28
CA SER A 68 3.67 5.23 18.16
C SER A 68 4.20 4.85 19.55
N ARG A 69 5.35 4.16 19.62
CA ARG A 69 5.99 3.82 20.90
C ARG A 69 6.45 5.05 21.68
N LEU A 70 6.93 6.08 20.98
CA LEU A 70 7.32 7.35 21.60
C LEU A 70 6.10 8.08 22.19
N ILE A 71 4.99 8.13 21.46
CA ILE A 71 3.73 8.69 21.95
C ILE A 71 3.28 7.94 23.20
N GLU A 72 3.20 6.61 23.13
CA GLU A 72 2.79 5.78 24.28
C GLU A 72 3.70 5.98 25.50
N PHE A 73 5.00 6.12 25.29
CA PHE A 73 5.94 6.42 26.37
C PHE A 73 5.66 7.79 27.00
N ASN A 74 5.50 8.82 26.16
CA ASN A 74 5.28 10.20 26.62
C ASN A 74 3.90 10.42 27.23
N GLU A 75 2.87 9.66 26.84
CA GLU A 75 1.50 9.77 27.36
C GLU A 75 1.23 8.91 28.60
N ASN A 76 2.15 7.98 28.95
CA ASN A 76 1.96 7.08 30.07
C ASN A 76 2.33 7.75 31.41
N PRO A 77 1.39 7.94 32.34
CA PRO A 77 1.65 8.61 33.62
C PRO A 77 2.74 7.93 34.47
N LEU A 78 2.96 6.63 34.30
CA LEU A 78 4.00 5.89 35.03
C LEU A 78 5.41 6.29 34.61
N PHE A 79 5.60 6.78 33.39
CA PHE A 79 6.90 7.18 32.86
C PHE A 79 7.10 8.70 32.85
N GLN A 80 6.11 9.47 33.30
CA GLN A 80 6.15 10.94 33.42
C GLN A 80 6.74 11.41 34.77
N VAL A 81 7.59 10.60 35.42
CA VAL A 81 8.09 10.87 36.79
C VAL A 81 8.96 12.14 36.89
N GLU A 82 9.51 12.64 35.78
CA GLU A 82 10.42 13.79 35.75
C GLU A 82 9.97 14.95 34.83
N GLU A 83 8.74 14.96 34.31
CA GLU A 83 8.21 15.94 33.33
C GLU A 83 9.06 16.15 32.05
N GLN A 84 10.13 15.37 31.83
CA GLN A 84 10.95 15.45 30.63
C GLN A 84 10.37 14.54 29.54
N MET A 85 9.56 15.11 28.65
CA MET A 85 9.19 14.43 27.40
C MET A 85 10.44 14.10 26.60
N LYS A 86 10.54 12.86 26.11
CA LYS A 86 11.62 12.48 25.20
C LYS A 86 11.32 13.02 23.81
N GLY A 87 12.22 13.85 23.30
CA GLY A 87 12.24 14.25 21.89
C GLY A 87 13.11 13.32 21.07
N LEU A 88 12.58 12.80 19.96
CA LEU A 88 13.37 12.14 18.92
C LEU A 88 13.07 12.82 17.59
N THR A 89 14.10 13.06 16.80
CA THR A 89 13.96 13.62 15.45
C THR A 89 13.58 12.52 14.45
N PHE A 90 12.99 12.93 13.32
CA PHE A 90 12.70 12.03 12.20
C PHE A 90 13.93 11.21 11.77
N SER A 91 15.09 11.88 11.61
CA SER A 91 16.34 11.26 11.19
C SER A 91 16.84 10.19 12.19
N GLN A 92 16.73 10.46 13.50
CA GLN A 92 17.12 9.47 14.53
C GLN A 92 16.27 8.20 14.46
N ILE A 93 14.95 8.33 14.29
CA ILE A 93 14.06 7.18 14.16
C ILE A 93 14.31 6.43 12.85
N LEU A 94 14.51 7.15 11.75
CA LEU A 94 14.76 6.53 10.46
C LEU A 94 16.06 5.72 10.43
N LYS A 95 17.11 6.18 11.12
CA LYS A 95 18.37 5.41 11.30
C LYS A 95 18.11 4.05 11.98
N HIS A 96 17.15 3.99 12.91
CA HIS A 96 16.73 2.72 13.51
C HIS A 96 15.99 1.83 12.50
N ALA A 97 15.07 2.41 11.70
CA ALA A 97 14.33 1.70 10.65
C ALA A 97 15.25 1.08 9.58
N ALA A 98 16.42 1.68 9.30
CA ALA A 98 17.41 1.13 8.36
C ALA A 98 17.85 -0.30 8.70
N GLY A 99 17.87 -0.67 10.00
CA GLY A 99 18.15 -2.04 10.42
C GLY A 99 17.09 -3.05 9.97
N VAL A 100 15.82 -2.64 9.93
CA VAL A 100 14.69 -3.46 9.45
C VAL A 100 14.80 -3.66 7.94
N ILE A 101 15.10 -2.59 7.19
CA ILE A 101 15.29 -2.65 5.73
C ILE A 101 16.38 -3.67 5.38
N ARG A 102 17.57 -3.58 6.01
CA ARG A 102 18.67 -4.53 5.75
C ARG A 102 18.29 -5.99 6.03
N LYS A 103 17.52 -6.25 7.07
CA LYS A 103 17.02 -7.61 7.39
C LYS A 103 16.05 -8.11 6.31
N GLN A 104 15.14 -7.25 5.85
CA GLN A 104 14.17 -7.57 4.80
C GLN A 104 14.85 -7.82 3.46
N VAL A 105 15.80 -6.98 3.05
CA VAL A 105 16.61 -7.20 1.84
C VAL A 105 17.29 -8.56 1.88
N ARG A 106 18.01 -8.88 2.97
CA ARG A 106 18.69 -10.18 3.11
C ARG A 106 17.72 -11.36 3.02
N LEU A 107 16.55 -11.26 3.67
CA LEU A 107 15.53 -12.30 3.62
C LEU A 107 15.03 -12.51 2.18
N ARG A 108 14.74 -11.43 1.47
CA ARG A 108 14.25 -11.46 0.09
C ARG A 108 15.31 -11.98 -0.89
N SER A 109 16.55 -11.54 -0.80
CA SER A 109 17.66 -12.09 -1.58
C SER A 109 17.74 -13.62 -1.41
N GLY A 110 17.61 -14.11 -0.18
CA GLY A 110 17.58 -15.54 0.10
C GLY A 110 16.36 -16.29 -0.46
N PHE A 111 15.28 -15.62 -0.89
CA PHE A 111 14.21 -16.26 -1.66
C PHE A 111 14.64 -16.53 -3.10
N TYR A 112 15.26 -15.55 -3.77
CA TYR A 112 15.76 -15.71 -5.14
C TYR A 112 16.85 -16.80 -5.20
N ASP A 113 17.83 -16.75 -4.28
CA ASP A 113 18.93 -17.72 -4.23
C ASP A 113 18.42 -19.16 -4.03
N ARG A 114 17.52 -19.38 -3.06
CA ARG A 114 17.00 -20.72 -2.74
C ARG A 114 16.13 -21.33 -3.83
N ASN A 115 15.52 -20.49 -4.68
CA ASN A 115 14.71 -20.97 -5.80
C ASN A 115 15.49 -20.89 -7.13
N LEU A 116 16.82 -20.68 -7.10
CA LEU A 116 17.70 -20.63 -8.26
C LEU A 116 17.26 -19.61 -9.32
N VAL A 117 16.60 -18.52 -8.90
CA VAL A 117 16.20 -17.43 -9.78
C VAL A 117 17.40 -16.50 -9.94
N LYS A 118 17.97 -16.45 -11.13
CA LYS A 118 19.12 -15.58 -11.41
C LYS A 118 18.64 -14.13 -11.51
N ILE A 119 19.28 -13.25 -10.74
CA ILE A 119 19.03 -11.81 -10.80
C ILE A 119 20.05 -11.16 -11.73
N TYR A 120 19.55 -10.42 -12.69
CA TYR A 120 20.32 -9.59 -13.62
C TYR A 120 20.15 -8.13 -13.24
N GLN A 121 21.25 -7.48 -12.90
CA GLN A 121 21.20 -6.08 -12.47
C GLN A 121 21.21 -5.15 -13.69
N GLY A 122 20.14 -4.41 -13.94
CA GLY A 122 20.12 -3.44 -15.02
C GLY A 122 18.73 -2.95 -15.38
N GLU A 123 18.67 -1.99 -16.29
CA GLU A 123 17.43 -1.49 -16.84
C GLU A 123 17.00 -2.35 -18.04
N ALA A 124 15.76 -2.85 -17.99
CA ALA A 124 15.20 -3.70 -19.04
C ALA A 124 14.46 -2.88 -20.09
N ARG A 125 14.65 -3.24 -21.37
CA ARG A 125 13.95 -2.66 -22.51
C ARG A 125 13.56 -3.73 -23.51
N PHE A 126 12.33 -3.71 -24.02
CA PHE A 126 11.90 -4.63 -25.07
C PHE A 126 12.62 -4.35 -26.39
N ILE A 127 13.16 -5.41 -26.99
CA ILE A 127 13.61 -5.44 -28.39
C ILE A 127 12.48 -6.00 -29.27
N ASP A 128 11.84 -7.08 -28.81
CA ASP A 128 10.69 -7.73 -29.42
C ASP A 128 9.88 -8.46 -28.34
N ASN A 129 8.85 -9.22 -28.74
CA ASN A 129 7.93 -9.90 -27.81
C ASN A 129 8.63 -10.90 -26.86
N HIS A 130 9.80 -11.42 -27.20
CA HIS A 130 10.50 -12.45 -26.44
C HIS A 130 11.88 -12.03 -25.95
N THR A 131 12.40 -10.88 -26.40
CA THR A 131 13.78 -10.46 -26.15
C THR A 131 13.84 -9.12 -25.44
N LEU A 132 14.62 -9.07 -24.35
CA LEU A 132 14.91 -7.87 -23.57
C LEU A 132 16.39 -7.51 -23.68
N GLU A 133 16.68 -6.23 -23.92
CA GLU A 133 17.99 -5.64 -23.65
C GLU A 133 18.07 -5.26 -22.17
N ILE A 134 19.22 -5.50 -21.55
CA ILE A 134 19.52 -5.13 -20.17
C ILE A 134 20.74 -4.21 -20.18
N THR A 135 20.53 -2.95 -19.82
CA THR A 135 21.60 -1.96 -19.69
C THR A 135 22.08 -1.86 -18.25
N HIS A 136 23.36 -2.10 -18.03
CA HIS A 136 24.01 -1.95 -16.73
C HIS A 136 24.37 -0.50 -16.43
N ASN A 137 24.67 -0.21 -15.15
CA ASN A 137 25.07 1.13 -14.71
C ASN A 137 26.38 1.63 -15.36
N ASP A 138 27.22 0.72 -15.87
CA ASP A 138 28.46 1.07 -16.59
C ASP A 138 28.23 1.30 -18.10
N GLY A 139 26.98 1.20 -18.56
CA GLY A 139 26.58 1.35 -19.95
C GLY A 139 26.75 0.09 -20.80
N SER A 140 27.23 -1.03 -20.23
CA SER A 140 27.26 -2.31 -20.94
C SER A 140 25.85 -2.86 -21.14
N CYS A 141 25.62 -3.50 -22.29
CA CYS A 141 24.34 -4.11 -22.64
C CYS A 141 24.52 -5.60 -22.99
N TYR A 142 23.54 -6.42 -22.62
CA TYR A 142 23.33 -7.74 -23.21
C TYR A 142 21.84 -8.02 -23.35
N THR A 143 21.53 -9.06 -24.12
CA THR A 143 20.17 -9.50 -24.39
C THR A 143 19.86 -10.79 -23.65
N LEU A 144 18.63 -10.93 -23.17
CA LEU A 144 18.07 -12.19 -22.71
C LEU A 144 16.73 -12.45 -23.40
N SER A 145 16.47 -13.71 -23.70
CA SER A 145 15.22 -14.16 -24.31
C SER A 145 14.41 -15.07 -23.39
N ALA A 146 13.09 -14.98 -23.45
CA ALA A 146 12.19 -15.87 -22.72
C ALA A 146 10.90 -16.18 -23.47
N GLU A 147 10.32 -17.34 -23.17
CA GLU A 147 9.00 -17.71 -23.66
C GLU A 147 7.94 -16.72 -23.14
N THR A 148 7.95 -16.42 -21.84
CA THR A 148 7.00 -15.49 -21.19
C THR A 148 7.70 -14.35 -20.46
N ILE A 149 7.12 -13.16 -20.46
CA ILE A 149 7.64 -11.98 -19.75
C ILE A 149 6.60 -11.44 -18.78
N VAL A 150 7.00 -11.16 -17.53
CA VAL A 150 6.15 -10.54 -16.51
C VAL A 150 6.69 -9.16 -16.15
N ILE A 151 5.92 -8.11 -16.43
CA ILE A 151 6.23 -6.72 -16.09
C ILE A 151 5.77 -6.44 -14.65
N ALA A 152 6.71 -6.22 -13.74
CA ALA A 152 6.48 -5.91 -12.33
C ALA A 152 7.28 -4.67 -11.89
N THR A 153 7.40 -3.67 -12.77
CA THR A 153 8.23 -2.47 -12.60
C THR A 153 7.70 -1.48 -11.55
N GLY A 154 6.49 -1.71 -11.04
CA GLY A 154 5.88 -0.91 -9.98
C GLY A 154 5.60 0.54 -10.40
N SER A 155 5.72 1.46 -9.43
CA SER A 155 5.39 2.86 -9.61
C SER A 155 6.41 3.80 -8.95
N ARG A 156 6.38 5.08 -9.32
CA ARG A 156 7.14 6.18 -8.70
C ARG A 156 6.21 7.33 -8.31
N PRO A 157 6.59 8.24 -7.39
CA PRO A 157 5.80 9.42 -7.06
C PRO A 157 5.49 10.23 -8.32
N TYR A 158 4.27 10.73 -8.42
CA TYR A 158 3.93 11.68 -9.48
C TYR A 158 4.63 13.01 -9.20
N ARG A 159 5.45 13.47 -10.15
CA ARG A 159 6.16 14.76 -10.08
C ARG A 159 5.63 15.69 -11.18
N PRO A 160 4.73 16.62 -10.88
CA PRO A 160 4.28 17.60 -11.86
C PRO A 160 5.46 18.48 -12.32
N PRO A 161 5.58 18.82 -13.61
CA PRO A 161 6.74 19.57 -14.14
C PRO A 161 7.00 20.94 -13.51
N HIS A 162 5.98 21.56 -12.91
CA HIS A 162 6.04 22.91 -12.33
C HIS A 162 6.43 22.93 -10.83
N VAL A 163 6.78 21.78 -10.24
CA VAL A 163 7.29 21.67 -8.87
C VAL A 163 8.77 21.28 -8.92
N ASP A 164 9.63 22.10 -8.31
CA ASP A 164 11.07 21.85 -8.28
C ASP A 164 11.45 20.87 -7.17
N PHE A 165 11.52 19.58 -7.51
CA PHE A 165 11.95 18.51 -6.59
C PHE A 165 13.48 18.45 -6.37
N ASN A 166 14.27 19.33 -6.99
CA ASN A 166 15.70 19.42 -6.70
C ASN A 166 15.98 20.32 -5.48
N HIS A 167 15.00 21.13 -5.07
CA HIS A 167 15.13 21.98 -3.90
C HIS A 167 15.20 21.12 -2.62
N PRO A 168 16.17 21.36 -1.71
CA PRO A 168 16.44 20.48 -0.56
C PRO A 168 15.32 20.43 0.50
N ARG A 169 14.29 21.27 0.38
CA ARG A 169 13.12 21.34 1.27
C ARG A 169 11.81 20.83 0.63
N ILE A 170 11.87 20.37 -0.62
CA ILE A 170 10.72 19.89 -1.38
C ILE A 170 10.90 18.38 -1.60
N TYR A 171 10.01 17.61 -1.00
CA TYR A 171 10.08 16.15 -0.97
C TYR A 171 8.89 15.51 -1.70
N ASP A 172 9.10 14.30 -2.17
CA ASP A 172 8.03 13.35 -2.45
C ASP A 172 8.08 12.19 -1.46
N SER A 173 7.20 11.20 -1.62
CA SER A 173 7.13 10.06 -0.70
C SER A 173 8.38 9.19 -0.65
N ASP A 174 9.20 9.22 -1.70
CA ASP A 174 10.42 8.42 -1.81
C ASP A 174 11.61 9.23 -1.23
N THR A 175 11.70 10.53 -1.51
CA THR A 175 12.79 11.41 -1.04
C THR A 175 12.61 11.94 0.38
N ILE A 176 11.41 11.90 0.97
CA ILE A 176 11.22 12.31 2.37
C ILE A 176 12.05 11.47 3.36
N LEU A 177 12.45 10.26 2.96
CA LEU A 177 13.34 9.39 3.73
C LEU A 177 14.80 9.89 3.74
N SER A 178 15.16 10.91 2.97
CA SER A 178 16.45 11.58 3.08
C SER A 178 16.39 12.88 3.90
N LEU A 179 15.27 13.16 4.58
CA LEU A 179 15.14 14.32 5.46
C LEU A 179 16.17 14.24 6.61
N ASP A 180 17.11 15.17 6.60
CA ASP A 180 18.26 15.22 7.49
C ASP A 180 18.22 16.38 8.50
N HIS A 181 17.31 17.34 8.31
CA HIS A 181 17.02 18.41 9.26
C HIS A 181 15.74 18.13 10.05
N ASP A 182 15.50 18.93 11.10
CA ASP A 182 14.37 18.80 12.01
C ASP A 182 13.33 19.91 11.75
N PRO A 183 12.32 19.68 10.89
CA PRO A 183 11.31 20.69 10.60
C PRO A 183 10.37 20.88 11.79
N ARG A 184 10.06 22.13 12.13
CA ARG A 184 9.03 22.50 13.10
C ARG A 184 7.65 22.59 12.46
N HIS A 185 7.62 22.82 11.15
CA HIS A 185 6.40 22.91 10.36
C HIS A 185 6.57 22.26 8.99
N ILE A 186 5.64 21.36 8.63
CA ILE A 186 5.55 20.74 7.32
C ILE A 186 4.19 21.00 6.66
N ILE A 187 4.21 21.27 5.36
CA ILE A 187 3.01 21.24 4.50
C ILE A 187 3.02 19.93 3.70
N ILE A 188 1.92 19.20 3.73
CA ILE A 188 1.72 17.96 2.99
C ILE A 188 0.61 18.19 1.96
N PHE A 189 0.93 18.07 0.67
CA PHE A 189 -0.03 18.22 -0.42
C PHE A 189 -0.45 16.86 -0.96
N GLY A 190 -1.73 16.52 -0.79
CA GLY A 190 -2.32 15.22 -1.11
C GLY A 190 -2.68 14.47 0.17
N ALA A 191 -3.98 14.29 0.40
CA ALA A 191 -4.51 13.64 1.61
C ALA A 191 -5.07 12.22 1.33
N GLY A 192 -4.36 11.50 0.46
CA GLY A 192 -4.50 10.05 0.30
C GLY A 192 -3.76 9.28 1.39
N VAL A 193 -3.66 7.96 1.24
CA VAL A 193 -3.03 7.04 2.22
C VAL A 193 -1.64 7.54 2.67
N ILE A 194 -0.73 7.78 1.72
CA ILE A 194 0.65 8.21 1.99
C ILE A 194 0.67 9.53 2.76
N GLY A 195 -0.12 10.51 2.31
CA GLY A 195 -0.19 11.82 2.93
C GLY A 195 -0.68 11.75 4.37
N CYS A 196 -1.77 11.03 4.62
CA CYS A 196 -2.31 10.84 5.98
C CYS A 196 -1.33 10.10 6.89
N GLU A 197 -0.65 9.04 6.42
CA GLU A 197 0.36 8.32 7.20
C GLU A 197 1.49 9.26 7.64
N TYR A 198 2.13 9.96 6.69
CA TYR A 198 3.21 10.91 7.03
C TYR A 198 2.71 12.07 7.90
N ALA A 199 1.48 12.56 7.67
CA ALA A 199 0.90 13.59 8.49
C ALA A 199 0.78 13.16 9.96
N SER A 200 0.32 11.93 10.21
CA SER A 200 0.27 11.37 11.57
C SER A 200 1.65 11.11 12.18
N ILE A 201 2.64 10.70 11.38
CA ILE A 201 4.03 10.51 11.83
C ILE A 201 4.64 11.83 12.28
N PHE A 202 4.59 12.86 11.43
CA PHE A 202 5.14 14.18 11.76
C PHE A 202 4.41 14.80 12.95
N ARG A 203 3.08 14.65 13.01
CA ARG A 203 2.33 15.14 14.16
C ARG A 203 2.70 14.41 15.45
N GLY A 204 2.91 13.10 15.39
CA GLY A 204 3.39 12.30 16.51
C GLY A 204 4.79 12.67 17.00
N LEU A 205 5.60 13.31 16.15
CA LEU A 205 6.89 13.91 16.49
C LEU A 205 6.78 15.35 17.02
N GLY A 206 5.56 15.87 17.18
CA GLY A 206 5.32 17.25 17.66
C GLY A 206 5.42 18.31 16.57
N VAL A 207 5.66 17.94 15.30
CA VAL A 207 5.75 18.87 14.18
C VAL A 207 4.36 19.45 13.88
N ARG A 208 4.29 20.75 13.55
CA ARG A 208 3.07 21.37 13.05
C ARG A 208 2.81 20.85 11.63
N VAL A 209 1.59 20.37 11.36
CA VAL A 209 1.24 19.81 10.05
C VAL A 209 0.06 20.56 9.44
N ASP A 210 0.26 21.02 8.21
CA ASP A 210 -0.80 21.47 7.31
C ASP A 210 -1.03 20.40 6.23
N LEU A 211 -2.21 19.75 6.24
CA LEU A 211 -2.59 18.73 5.27
C LEU A 211 -3.56 19.32 4.24
N VAL A 212 -3.10 19.45 3.00
CA VAL A 212 -3.85 20.01 1.89
C VAL A 212 -4.42 18.88 1.04
N ASN A 213 -5.73 18.89 0.85
CA ASN A 213 -6.50 17.90 0.10
C ASN A 213 -7.18 18.55 -1.09
N THR A 214 -7.10 17.89 -2.25
CA THR A 214 -7.83 18.30 -3.47
C THR A 214 -9.29 17.87 -3.42
N ARG A 215 -9.63 16.89 -2.58
CA ARG A 215 -11.00 16.38 -2.39
C ARG A 215 -11.70 17.06 -1.21
N ASP A 216 -13.00 16.82 -1.13
CA ASP A 216 -13.89 17.29 -0.07
C ASP A 216 -13.70 16.58 1.28
N ARG A 217 -13.19 15.34 1.28
CA ARG A 217 -12.94 14.53 2.50
C ARG A 217 -11.62 13.76 2.43
N LEU A 218 -11.03 13.49 3.60
CA LEU A 218 -9.88 12.57 3.72
C LEU A 218 -10.26 11.16 3.29
N LEU A 219 -9.36 10.49 2.55
CA LEU A 219 -9.51 9.08 2.21
C LEU A 219 -10.91 8.74 1.67
N SER A 220 -11.42 9.57 0.75
CA SER A 220 -12.84 9.56 0.32
C SER A 220 -13.36 8.24 -0.27
N PHE A 221 -12.47 7.28 -0.52
CA PHE A 221 -12.79 5.92 -0.97
C PHE A 221 -13.19 4.98 0.18
N MET A 222 -12.98 5.37 1.43
CA MET A 222 -13.37 4.59 2.60
C MET A 222 -14.78 4.95 3.08
N ASP A 223 -15.30 4.16 4.02
CA ASP A 223 -16.53 4.45 4.72
C ASP A 223 -16.48 5.83 5.40
N THR A 224 -17.52 6.64 5.17
CA THR A 224 -17.56 8.04 5.60
C THR A 224 -17.36 8.21 7.12
N GLU A 225 -17.97 7.35 7.94
CA GLU A 225 -17.86 7.44 9.41
C GLU A 225 -16.40 7.27 9.87
N ILE A 226 -15.66 6.43 9.15
CA ILE A 226 -14.27 6.10 9.45
C ILE A 226 -13.32 7.22 8.98
N SER A 227 -13.56 7.79 7.80
CA SER A 227 -12.86 9.01 7.35
C SER A 227 -13.09 10.21 8.26
N ASP A 228 -14.31 10.39 8.76
CA ASP A 228 -14.67 11.48 9.67
C ASP A 228 -14.01 11.29 11.04
N ALA A 229 -13.95 10.05 11.55
CA ALA A 229 -13.24 9.73 12.79
C ALA A 229 -11.74 10.08 12.71
N LEU A 230 -11.08 9.78 11.59
CA LEU A 230 -9.68 10.20 11.38
C LEU A 230 -9.55 11.72 11.33
N SER A 231 -10.43 12.38 10.57
CA SER A 231 -10.38 13.84 10.40
C SER A 231 -10.55 14.56 11.74
N TYR A 232 -11.50 14.09 12.57
CA TYR A 232 -11.69 14.57 13.93
C TYR A 232 -10.45 14.35 14.81
N HIS A 233 -9.84 13.17 14.72
CA HIS A 233 -8.63 12.87 15.49
C HIS A 233 -7.45 13.75 15.08
N PHE A 234 -7.22 13.92 13.78
CA PHE A 234 -6.18 14.80 13.25
C PHE A 234 -6.40 16.25 13.69
N TRP A 235 -7.63 16.75 13.61
CA TRP A 235 -7.94 18.11 14.07
C TRP A 235 -7.68 18.29 15.57
N ASN A 236 -8.17 17.37 16.41
CA ASN A 236 -7.92 17.40 17.86
C ASN A 236 -6.44 17.28 18.23
N SER A 237 -5.66 16.57 17.43
CA SER A 237 -4.21 16.50 17.63
C SER A 237 -3.52 17.85 17.35
N GLY A 238 -4.17 18.81 16.67
CA GLY A 238 -3.61 20.12 16.32
C GLY A 238 -3.18 20.25 14.85
N MET A 239 -3.57 19.31 13.98
CA MET A 239 -3.33 19.41 12.54
C MET A 239 -4.34 20.36 11.89
N THR A 240 -3.88 21.11 10.88
CA THR A 240 -4.77 21.89 10.02
C THR A 240 -5.05 21.12 8.74
N ILE A 241 -6.32 20.86 8.45
CA ILE A 241 -6.76 20.17 7.23
C ILE A 241 -7.45 21.18 6.31
N ARG A 242 -7.10 21.19 5.02
CA ARG A 242 -7.72 22.04 4.00
C ARG A 242 -8.24 21.20 2.86
N HIS A 243 -9.55 21.19 2.66
CA HIS A 243 -10.23 20.46 1.59
C HIS A 243 -10.50 21.34 0.38
N GLY A 244 -10.63 20.71 -0.79
CA GLY A 244 -10.98 21.38 -2.05
C GLY A 244 -9.95 22.41 -2.52
N GLU A 245 -8.67 22.22 -2.19
CA GLU A 245 -7.59 23.12 -2.61
C GLU A 245 -6.81 22.55 -3.79
N GLU A 246 -6.48 23.40 -4.76
CA GLU A 246 -5.64 23.05 -5.89
C GLU A 246 -4.29 23.77 -5.84
N LEU A 247 -3.24 23.06 -6.23
CA LEU A 247 -1.89 23.61 -6.32
C LEU A 247 -1.83 24.65 -7.44
N SER A 248 -1.27 25.83 -7.15
CA SER A 248 -0.87 26.80 -8.17
C SER A 248 0.63 26.73 -8.43
N HIS A 249 1.46 26.94 -7.39
CA HIS A 249 2.91 26.85 -7.48
C HIS A 249 3.54 26.64 -6.09
N VAL A 250 4.78 26.14 -6.06
CA VAL A 250 5.57 25.94 -4.84
C VAL A 250 6.91 26.67 -5.00
N GLU A 251 7.18 27.63 -4.12
CA GLU A 251 8.43 28.38 -4.10
C GLU A 251 9.35 27.83 -3.01
N GLY A 252 10.49 27.25 -3.42
CA GLY A 252 11.58 26.94 -2.50
C GLY A 252 12.37 28.19 -2.11
N ARG A 253 12.69 28.35 -0.82
CA ARG A 253 13.50 29.45 -0.27
C ARG A 253 14.55 28.92 0.69
N ASP A 254 15.58 29.70 0.96
CA ASP A 254 16.64 29.34 1.93
C ASP A 254 16.06 29.05 3.33
N ASP A 255 15.04 29.82 3.71
CA ASP A 255 14.39 29.80 5.03
C ASP A 255 13.07 29.01 5.08
N GLY A 256 12.74 28.23 4.03
CA GLY A 256 11.53 27.40 4.02
C GLY A 256 10.95 27.17 2.62
N VAL A 257 9.66 26.86 2.57
CA VAL A 257 8.88 26.68 1.34
C VAL A 257 7.60 27.50 1.45
N VAL A 258 7.18 28.13 0.35
CA VAL A 258 5.88 28.80 0.26
C VAL A 258 5.00 28.08 -0.76
N LEU A 259 3.87 27.56 -0.29
CA LEU A 259 2.83 26.95 -1.12
C LEU A 259 1.81 28.02 -1.54
N HIS A 260 1.56 28.11 -2.84
CA HIS A 260 0.52 28.94 -3.43
C HIS A 260 -0.61 28.06 -3.95
N LEU A 261 -1.84 28.38 -3.53
CA LEU A 261 -3.05 27.66 -3.94
C LEU A 261 -3.85 28.51 -4.93
N GLN A 262 -4.61 27.86 -5.81
CA GLN A 262 -5.46 28.55 -6.78
C GLN A 262 -6.55 29.39 -6.12
N SER A 263 -6.95 29.06 -4.88
CA SER A 263 -7.86 29.86 -4.05
C SER A 263 -7.29 31.22 -3.62
N GLY A 264 -6.02 31.51 -3.93
CA GLY A 264 -5.30 32.72 -3.52
C GLY A 264 -4.65 32.60 -2.13
N LYS A 265 -4.91 31.52 -1.39
CA LYS A 265 -4.27 31.24 -0.11
C LYS A 265 -2.78 30.95 -0.30
N ARG A 266 -1.99 31.35 0.70
CA ARG A 266 -0.54 31.11 0.77
C ARG A 266 -0.18 30.53 2.13
N MET A 267 0.77 29.60 2.14
CA MET A 267 1.21 28.90 3.34
C MET A 267 2.73 28.79 3.32
N LYS A 268 3.38 29.07 4.46
CA LYS A 268 4.84 28.91 4.61
C LYS A 268 5.11 27.82 5.63
N ALA A 269 6.12 26.98 5.37
CA ALA A 269 6.61 25.95 6.28
C ALA A 269 8.11 25.72 6.09
N ASP A 270 8.72 24.90 6.95
CA ASP A 270 10.15 24.59 6.87
C ASP A 270 10.45 23.62 5.73
N CYS A 271 9.50 22.74 5.41
CA CYS A 271 9.55 21.83 4.28
C CYS A 271 8.16 21.48 3.73
N PHE A 272 8.17 20.88 2.55
CA PHE A 272 6.97 20.50 1.80
C PHE A 272 7.07 19.05 1.33
N LEU A 273 5.99 18.28 1.48
CA LEU A 273 5.85 16.92 0.97
C LEU A 273 4.72 16.86 -0.07
N PHE A 274 5.06 16.50 -1.30
CA PHE A 274 4.11 16.19 -2.35
C PHE A 274 3.74 14.71 -2.32
N ALA A 275 2.49 14.40 -1.95
CA ALA A 275 1.95 13.06 -1.80
C ALA A 275 0.65 12.87 -2.61
N ASN A 276 0.58 13.44 -3.82
CA ASN A 276 -0.63 13.46 -4.65
C ASN A 276 -0.63 12.38 -5.75
N GLY A 277 -0.34 11.13 -5.38
CA GLY A 277 -0.43 9.97 -6.26
C GLY A 277 0.91 9.47 -6.81
N ARG A 278 0.83 8.37 -7.55
CA ARG A 278 1.97 7.64 -8.15
C ARG A 278 1.69 7.32 -9.61
N THR A 279 2.76 7.11 -10.37
CA THR A 279 2.80 6.88 -11.83
C THR A 279 3.47 5.53 -12.10
N GLY A 280 2.93 4.73 -13.02
CA GLY A 280 3.51 3.45 -13.41
C GLY A 280 4.87 3.60 -14.10
N ASN A 281 5.78 2.67 -13.83
CA ASN A 281 7.14 2.69 -14.38
C ASN A 281 7.21 1.95 -15.73
N THR A 282 6.77 2.60 -16.80
CA THR A 282 6.69 2.02 -18.16
C THR A 282 7.57 2.73 -19.19
N GLU A 283 8.02 3.95 -18.91
CA GLU A 283 8.71 4.83 -19.87
C GLU A 283 9.99 4.20 -20.46
N MET A 284 10.77 3.49 -19.65
CA MET A 284 12.04 2.90 -20.10
C MET A 284 11.88 1.54 -20.79
N LEU A 285 10.67 0.97 -20.79
CA LEU A 285 10.45 -0.40 -21.29
C LEU A 285 10.43 -0.51 -22.82
N ASN A 286 10.30 0.59 -23.56
CA ASN A 286 10.09 0.56 -25.02
C ASN A 286 8.88 -0.30 -25.44
N LEU A 287 7.72 -0.03 -24.85
CA LEU A 287 6.50 -0.80 -25.06
C LEU A 287 6.05 -0.86 -26.52
N GLU A 288 6.40 0.13 -27.33
CA GLU A 288 6.09 0.18 -28.77
C GLU A 288 6.67 -1.02 -29.53
N ALA A 289 7.85 -1.53 -29.12
CA ALA A 289 8.48 -2.69 -29.74
C ALA A 289 7.65 -3.98 -29.64
N VAL A 290 6.71 -4.03 -28.70
CA VAL A 290 5.79 -5.16 -28.49
C VAL A 290 4.33 -4.80 -28.73
N GLY A 291 4.06 -3.59 -29.26
CA GLY A 291 2.70 -3.13 -29.52
C GLY A 291 1.86 -2.86 -28.26
N LEU A 292 2.50 -2.60 -27.11
CA LEU A 292 1.84 -2.17 -25.88
C LEU A 292 1.89 -0.64 -25.73
N ALA A 293 0.92 -0.09 -25.02
CA ALA A 293 0.89 1.31 -24.66
C ALA A 293 0.42 1.47 -23.21
N ALA A 294 1.04 2.40 -22.49
CA ALA A 294 0.60 2.80 -21.17
C ALA A 294 -0.43 3.95 -21.27
N ASP A 295 -1.30 4.06 -20.26
CA ASP A 295 -2.21 5.20 -20.17
C ASP A 295 -1.51 6.49 -19.71
N SER A 296 -2.28 7.58 -19.57
CA SER A 296 -1.76 8.89 -19.10
C SER A 296 -1.09 8.87 -17.72
N ARG A 297 -1.29 7.81 -16.92
CA ARG A 297 -0.67 7.60 -15.62
C ARG A 297 0.45 6.57 -15.65
N GLY A 298 0.88 6.15 -16.85
CA GLY A 298 1.92 5.15 -17.05
C GLY A 298 1.47 3.73 -16.73
N LEU A 299 0.15 3.46 -16.66
CA LEU A 299 -0.39 2.16 -16.28
C LEU A 299 -0.65 1.27 -17.49
N LEU A 300 -0.42 -0.03 -17.34
CA LEU A 300 -0.72 -1.06 -18.33
C LEU A 300 -2.12 -1.65 -18.12
N LYS A 301 -2.81 -1.94 -19.23
CA LYS A 301 -4.07 -2.68 -19.22
C LYS A 301 -3.79 -4.18 -19.22
N VAL A 302 -4.55 -4.90 -18.39
CA VAL A 302 -4.52 -6.36 -18.31
C VAL A 302 -5.92 -6.96 -18.23
N ASN A 303 -6.06 -8.23 -18.59
CA ASN A 303 -7.27 -9.00 -18.38
C ASN A 303 -7.35 -9.55 -16.94
N SER A 304 -8.33 -10.41 -16.65
CA SER A 304 -8.53 -11.03 -15.32
C SER A 304 -7.40 -11.98 -14.87
N GLU A 305 -6.53 -12.38 -15.79
CA GLU A 305 -5.38 -13.25 -15.55
C GLU A 305 -4.06 -12.48 -15.52
N TYR A 306 -4.14 -11.15 -15.47
CA TYR A 306 -3.00 -10.23 -15.50
C TYR A 306 -2.20 -10.27 -16.81
N GLN A 307 -2.79 -10.83 -17.88
CA GLN A 307 -2.21 -10.86 -19.21
C GLN A 307 -2.48 -9.53 -19.94
N THR A 308 -1.49 -9.04 -20.67
CA THR A 308 -1.63 -7.84 -21.51
C THR A 308 -2.32 -8.16 -22.85
N ALA A 309 -2.34 -7.21 -23.78
CA ALA A 309 -2.81 -7.46 -25.15
C ALA A 309 -1.86 -8.35 -25.98
N VAL A 310 -0.67 -8.65 -25.46
CA VAL A 310 0.32 -9.54 -26.10
C VAL A 310 0.34 -10.85 -25.32
N ASP A 311 0.08 -11.97 -26.03
CA ASP A 311 -0.21 -13.28 -25.42
C ASP A 311 0.86 -13.76 -24.43
N ASN A 312 2.13 -13.46 -24.68
CA ASN A 312 3.23 -13.93 -23.84
C ASN A 312 3.72 -12.89 -22.81
N ILE A 313 3.01 -11.76 -22.66
CA ILE A 313 3.39 -10.67 -21.74
C ILE A 313 2.29 -10.45 -20.69
N TYR A 314 2.68 -10.51 -19.43
CA TYR A 314 1.84 -10.28 -18.26
C TYR A 314 2.32 -9.03 -17.51
N ALA A 315 1.45 -8.40 -16.71
CA ALA A 315 1.82 -7.26 -15.87
C ALA A 315 1.12 -7.30 -14.51
N VAL A 316 1.86 -7.01 -13.44
CA VAL A 316 1.38 -7.14 -12.04
C VAL A 316 1.90 -6.01 -11.14
N GLY A 317 1.18 -5.75 -10.05
CA GLY A 317 1.51 -4.72 -9.07
C GLY A 317 1.14 -3.31 -9.53
N ASP A 318 1.79 -2.29 -8.96
CA ASP A 318 1.38 -0.90 -9.19
C ASP A 318 1.39 -0.45 -10.67
N VAL A 319 2.12 -1.15 -11.55
CA VAL A 319 2.17 -0.83 -12.98
C VAL A 319 0.83 -1.08 -13.69
N ILE A 320 -0.08 -1.85 -13.10
CA ILE A 320 -1.45 -2.06 -13.62
C ILE A 320 -2.52 -1.25 -12.87
N GLY A 321 -2.10 -0.44 -11.89
CA GLY A 321 -2.98 0.46 -11.14
C GLY A 321 -3.56 -0.16 -9.87
N TYR A 322 -4.83 0.15 -9.59
CA TYR A 322 -5.51 -0.31 -8.38
C TYR A 322 -5.74 -1.82 -8.44
N PRO A 323 -5.56 -2.56 -7.33
CA PRO A 323 -5.14 -2.12 -5.99
C PRO A 323 -3.62 -2.01 -5.86
N SER A 324 -3.11 -0.80 -5.63
CA SER A 324 -1.67 -0.54 -5.46
C SER A 324 -1.23 -0.79 -4.01
N LEU A 325 -1.36 -2.05 -3.57
CA LEU A 325 -0.98 -2.54 -2.24
C LEU A 325 0.07 -3.64 -2.37
N ALA A 326 1.08 -3.64 -1.49
CA ALA A 326 2.17 -4.61 -1.57
C ALA A 326 1.69 -6.07 -1.42
N SER A 327 0.71 -6.33 -0.56
CA SER A 327 0.09 -7.65 -0.40
C SER A 327 -0.66 -8.07 -1.66
N ALA A 328 -1.50 -7.18 -2.20
CA ALA A 328 -2.23 -7.43 -3.43
C ALA A 328 -1.27 -7.68 -4.60
N ALA A 329 -0.21 -6.87 -4.75
CA ALA A 329 0.80 -7.06 -5.78
C ALA A 329 1.45 -8.46 -5.71
N TYR A 330 1.79 -8.94 -4.51
CA TYR A 330 2.36 -10.28 -4.34
C TYR A 330 1.39 -11.38 -4.82
N ASP A 331 0.13 -11.30 -4.44
CA ASP A 331 -0.89 -12.24 -4.89
C ASP A 331 -1.17 -12.13 -6.39
N GLN A 332 -1.18 -10.92 -6.96
CA GLN A 332 -1.28 -10.72 -8.41
C GLN A 332 -0.13 -11.42 -9.14
N GLY A 333 1.10 -11.28 -8.65
CA GLY A 333 2.27 -11.98 -9.17
C GLY A 333 2.11 -13.50 -9.12
N ARG A 334 1.70 -14.03 -7.96
CA ARG A 334 1.47 -15.46 -7.77
C ARG A 334 0.41 -16.00 -8.73
N LEU A 335 -0.71 -15.28 -8.89
CA LEU A 335 -1.82 -15.64 -9.77
C LEU A 335 -1.42 -15.54 -11.25
N ALA A 336 -0.65 -14.54 -11.64
CA ALA A 336 -0.10 -14.48 -13.00
C ALA A 336 0.82 -15.68 -13.28
N GLY A 337 1.68 -16.06 -12.34
CA GLY A 337 2.48 -17.28 -12.43
C GLY A 337 1.65 -18.54 -12.58
N GLU A 338 0.52 -18.63 -11.87
CA GLU A 338 -0.45 -19.72 -11.98
C GLU A 338 -1.11 -19.79 -13.35
N ALA A 339 -1.54 -18.64 -13.89
CA ALA A 339 -2.10 -18.52 -15.23
C ALA A 339 -1.11 -18.99 -16.30
N ILE A 340 0.15 -18.57 -16.20
CA ILE A 340 1.23 -18.95 -17.13
C ILE A 340 1.46 -20.47 -17.13
N VAL A 341 1.39 -21.12 -15.97
CA VAL A 341 1.67 -22.56 -15.84
C VAL A 341 0.46 -23.41 -16.25
N LYS A 342 -0.75 -23.00 -15.87
CA LYS A 342 -1.98 -23.79 -16.08
C LYS A 342 -2.68 -23.49 -17.39
N GLY A 343 -2.43 -22.33 -17.99
CA GLY A 343 -3.10 -21.84 -19.21
C GLY A 343 -4.51 -21.29 -18.97
N ASN A 344 -5.05 -21.38 -17.75
CA ASN A 344 -6.24 -20.69 -17.29
C ASN A 344 -6.22 -20.53 -15.77
N LEU A 345 -6.87 -19.46 -15.28
CA LEU A 345 -7.25 -19.36 -13.87
C LEU A 345 -8.68 -19.88 -13.71
N ASP A 346 -8.90 -20.79 -12.75
CA ASP A 346 -10.24 -21.04 -12.19
C ASP A 346 -10.66 -19.85 -11.32
N GLY A 347 -10.83 -18.69 -11.96
CA GLY A 347 -11.29 -17.45 -11.38
C GLY A 347 -10.34 -16.80 -10.37
N HIS A 348 -10.69 -15.56 -10.01
CA HIS A 348 -10.15 -14.75 -8.91
C HIS A 348 -9.12 -13.69 -9.32
N LEU A 349 -9.62 -12.60 -9.91
CA LEU A 349 -9.16 -11.28 -9.45
C LEU A 349 -9.30 -11.23 -7.92
N ILE A 350 -8.33 -10.62 -7.24
CA ILE A 350 -8.38 -10.48 -5.80
C ILE A 350 -9.54 -9.53 -5.47
N ALA A 351 -10.68 -10.10 -5.07
CA ALA A 351 -11.81 -9.38 -4.50
C ALA A 351 -11.64 -9.27 -2.99
N ASP A 352 -12.31 -8.28 -2.38
CA ASP A 352 -12.35 -8.10 -0.92
C ASP A 352 -10.97 -8.01 -0.25
N ILE A 353 -10.13 -7.12 -0.80
CA ILE A 353 -8.78 -6.88 -0.29
C ILE A 353 -8.85 -6.04 0.98
N PRO A 354 -8.26 -6.53 2.09
CA PRO A 354 -8.15 -5.72 3.29
C PRO A 354 -7.20 -4.57 3.00
N THR A 355 -7.69 -3.35 3.21
CA THR A 355 -6.91 -2.13 3.06
C THR A 355 -6.45 -1.70 4.44
N GLY A 356 -5.15 -1.71 4.70
CA GLY A 356 -4.55 -1.18 5.93
C GLY A 356 -3.96 0.20 5.70
N ILE A 357 -4.33 1.17 6.53
CA ILE A 357 -3.77 2.53 6.53
C ILE A 357 -3.15 2.76 7.90
N TYR A 358 -1.84 2.95 7.92
CA TYR A 358 -1.05 2.91 9.14
C TYR A 358 -0.86 4.30 9.74
N THR A 359 -1.95 5.06 9.85
CA THR A 359 -1.96 6.30 10.62
C THR A 359 -1.79 6.01 12.11
N ILE A 360 -1.68 7.06 12.92
CA ILE A 360 -1.78 6.98 14.38
C ILE A 360 -3.04 7.74 14.78
N PRO A 361 -4.13 7.06 15.20
CA PRO A 361 -4.38 5.60 15.22
C PRO A 361 -4.53 4.96 13.83
N GLU A 362 -4.44 3.62 13.76
CA GLU A 362 -4.54 2.87 12.49
C GLU A 362 -5.96 2.82 11.95
N MET A 363 -6.09 2.49 10.67
CA MET A 363 -7.36 2.20 10.02
C MET A 363 -7.26 0.93 9.20
N SER A 364 -8.34 0.18 9.12
CA SER A 364 -8.45 -0.89 8.14
C SER A 364 -9.88 -1.19 7.76
N SER A 365 -10.09 -1.63 6.52
CA SER A 365 -11.40 -1.99 6.01
C SER A 365 -11.32 -3.18 5.04
N VAL A 366 -12.43 -3.93 4.95
CA VAL A 366 -12.65 -4.97 3.95
C VAL A 366 -14.14 -5.04 3.60
N GLY A 367 -14.45 -5.37 2.34
CA GLY A 367 -15.83 -5.40 1.83
C GLY A 367 -16.39 -4.01 1.53
N LYS A 368 -17.72 -3.93 1.43
CA LYS A 368 -18.44 -2.73 0.99
C LYS A 368 -18.55 -1.68 2.10
N THR A 369 -18.60 -0.42 1.69
CA THR A 369 -18.92 0.75 2.54
C THR A 369 -20.43 0.92 2.70
N GLU A 370 -20.87 1.68 3.70
CA GLU A 370 -22.30 2.04 3.82
C GLU A 370 -22.83 2.77 2.57
N GLN A 371 -22.00 3.59 1.94
CA GLN A 371 -22.37 4.37 0.76
C GLN A 371 -22.63 3.45 -0.43
N GLU A 372 -21.79 2.44 -0.64
CA GLU A 372 -21.96 1.45 -1.70
C GLU A 372 -23.20 0.58 -1.47
N LEU A 373 -23.45 0.14 -0.23
CA LEU A 373 -24.63 -0.65 0.11
C LEU A 373 -25.93 0.15 -0.07
N THR A 374 -25.93 1.41 0.37
CA THR A 374 -27.05 2.34 0.20
C THR A 374 -27.33 2.60 -1.28
N ALA A 375 -26.30 2.91 -2.07
CA ALA A 375 -26.45 3.14 -3.51
C ALA A 375 -26.96 1.89 -4.25
N ALA A 376 -26.52 0.70 -3.83
CA ALA A 376 -26.97 -0.58 -4.35
C ALA A 376 -28.35 -1.03 -3.81
N LYS A 377 -28.95 -0.28 -2.87
CA LYS A 377 -30.22 -0.62 -2.21
C LYS A 377 -30.22 -1.99 -1.54
N ILE A 378 -29.08 -2.40 -1.00
CA ILE A 378 -28.93 -3.66 -0.26
C ILE A 378 -29.44 -3.43 1.18
N PRO A 379 -30.36 -4.26 1.71
CA PRO A 379 -30.84 -4.10 3.08
C PRO A 379 -29.76 -4.52 4.08
N TYR A 380 -29.11 -3.53 4.69
CA TYR A 380 -28.07 -3.75 5.69
C TYR A 380 -28.44 -3.12 7.03
N GLU A 381 -27.81 -3.61 8.10
CA GLU A 381 -27.81 -3.03 9.44
C GLU A 381 -26.37 -2.91 9.94
N VAL A 382 -26.17 -2.08 10.97
CA VAL A 382 -24.83 -1.70 11.43
C VAL A 382 -24.61 -2.06 12.90
N GLY A 383 -23.63 -2.93 13.14
CA GLY A 383 -23.08 -3.22 14.46
C GLY A 383 -21.85 -2.37 14.76
N ARG A 384 -21.78 -1.78 15.96
CA ARG A 384 -20.64 -0.93 16.38
C ARG A 384 -20.09 -1.35 17.75
N ALA A 385 -18.77 -1.30 17.87
CA ALA A 385 -18.05 -1.36 19.14
C ALA A 385 -17.11 -0.18 19.27
N GLN A 386 -17.25 0.60 20.33
CA GLN A 386 -16.36 1.72 20.63
C GLN A 386 -15.21 1.25 21.52
N PHE A 387 -13.97 1.55 21.16
CA PHE A 387 -12.79 1.03 21.86
C PHE A 387 -12.71 1.53 23.30
N LYS A 388 -13.20 2.73 23.59
CA LYS A 388 -13.34 3.26 24.97
C LYS A 388 -14.12 2.35 25.93
N HIS A 389 -14.95 1.44 25.43
CA HIS A 389 -15.72 0.48 26.24
C HIS A 389 -15.04 -0.90 26.35
N LEU A 390 -13.90 -1.11 25.68
CA LEU A 390 -13.16 -2.38 25.73
C LEU A 390 -12.09 -2.31 26.80
N ALA A 391 -12.09 -3.28 27.72
CA ALA A 391 -11.09 -3.35 28.79
C ALA A 391 -9.65 -3.39 28.23
N ARG A 392 -9.42 -4.06 27.09
CA ARG A 392 -8.10 -4.11 26.46
C ARG A 392 -7.60 -2.73 26.04
N ALA A 393 -8.46 -1.90 25.45
CA ALA A 393 -8.11 -0.55 25.02
C ALA A 393 -7.88 0.38 26.22
N GLN A 394 -8.64 0.21 27.31
CA GLN A 394 -8.42 0.93 28.56
C GLN A 394 -7.07 0.57 29.20
N ILE A 395 -6.74 -0.72 29.26
CA ILE A 395 -5.44 -1.21 29.77
C ILE A 395 -4.27 -0.66 28.94
N ALA A 396 -4.44 -0.57 27.62
CA ALA A 396 -3.43 -0.03 26.71
C ALA A 396 -3.43 1.50 26.60
N ASN A 397 -4.33 2.20 27.33
CA ASN A 397 -4.56 3.65 27.21
C ASN A 397 -4.83 4.14 25.77
N THR A 398 -5.49 3.32 24.95
CA THR A 398 -5.76 3.57 23.52
C THR A 398 -7.27 3.52 23.24
N SER A 399 -8.02 4.37 23.93
CA SER A 399 -9.49 4.38 23.89
C SER A 399 -10.10 4.97 22.61
N ALA A 400 -9.31 5.72 21.82
CA ALA A 400 -9.73 6.26 20.54
C ALA A 400 -9.84 5.14 19.50
N GLY A 401 -11.06 4.88 19.03
CA GLY A 401 -11.29 3.88 17.99
C GLY A 401 -12.68 3.27 18.01
N SER A 402 -13.01 2.59 16.93
CA SER A 402 -14.21 1.79 16.80
C SER A 402 -14.04 0.68 15.76
N LEU A 403 -14.74 -0.43 15.99
CA LEU A 403 -15.02 -1.44 14.97
C LEU A 403 -16.48 -1.31 14.54
N LYS A 404 -16.69 -1.36 13.23
CA LYS A 404 -17.98 -1.29 12.56
C LYS A 404 -18.16 -2.51 11.66
N VAL A 405 -19.28 -3.20 11.81
CA VAL A 405 -19.65 -4.35 10.98
C VAL A 405 -20.96 -4.05 10.27
N LEU A 406 -20.94 -4.13 8.95
CA LEU A 406 -22.11 -4.03 8.07
C LEU A 406 -22.55 -5.44 7.72
N PHE A 407 -23.83 -5.74 7.94
CA PHE A 407 -24.36 -7.08 7.68
C PHE A 407 -25.75 -7.00 7.07
N HIS A 408 -26.11 -8.01 6.28
CA HIS A 408 -27.42 -8.11 5.66
C HIS A 408 -28.48 -8.39 6.72
N ARG A 409 -29.60 -7.66 6.67
CA ARG A 409 -30.66 -7.75 7.69
C ARG A 409 -31.26 -9.14 7.81
N ASP A 410 -31.58 -9.75 6.67
CA ASP A 410 -32.30 -11.03 6.64
C ASP A 410 -31.39 -12.25 6.79
N THR A 411 -30.23 -12.27 6.10
CA THR A 411 -29.33 -13.44 6.06
C THR A 411 -28.25 -13.40 7.13
N LEU A 412 -28.00 -12.22 7.73
CA LEU A 412 -26.89 -11.96 8.65
C LEU A 412 -25.50 -12.13 8.03
N GLU A 413 -25.41 -12.19 6.70
CA GLU A 413 -24.14 -12.19 5.98
C GLU A 413 -23.39 -10.88 6.21
N ILE A 414 -22.10 -10.96 6.49
CA ILE A 414 -21.25 -9.78 6.64
C ILE A 414 -20.95 -9.22 5.25
N LEU A 415 -21.20 -7.93 5.08
CA LEU A 415 -21.07 -7.21 3.81
C LEU A 415 -19.86 -6.26 3.79
N GLY A 416 -19.39 -5.85 4.96
CA GLY A 416 -18.25 -4.97 5.10
C GLY A 416 -17.85 -4.79 6.55
N ILE A 417 -16.56 -4.58 6.78
CA ILE A 417 -15.98 -4.42 8.11
C ILE A 417 -15.02 -3.26 8.04
N HIS A 418 -15.18 -2.33 8.97
CA HIS A 418 -14.38 -1.11 9.00
C HIS A 418 -13.91 -0.84 10.42
N CYS A 419 -12.62 -0.55 10.57
CA CYS A 419 -11.98 -0.41 11.86
C CYS A 419 -11.08 0.83 11.86
N PHE A 420 -11.14 1.57 12.96
CA PHE A 420 -10.27 2.69 13.28
C PHE A 420 -9.79 2.52 14.73
N GLY A 421 -8.51 2.68 15.00
CA GLY A 421 -7.96 2.60 16.35
C GLY A 421 -6.77 1.64 16.49
N GLU A 422 -6.46 1.29 17.74
CA GLU A 422 -5.37 0.37 18.10
C GLU A 422 -5.48 -0.97 17.34
N ARG A 423 -4.43 -1.30 16.58
CA ARG A 423 -4.29 -2.56 15.82
C ARG A 423 -5.41 -2.85 14.84
N ALA A 424 -6.00 -1.81 14.23
CA ALA A 424 -7.05 -1.95 13.24
C ALA A 424 -6.63 -2.89 12.09
N ALA A 425 -5.39 -2.78 11.62
CA ALA A 425 -4.87 -3.62 10.54
C ALA A 425 -4.67 -5.09 10.93
N GLU A 426 -4.54 -5.41 12.21
CA GLU A 426 -4.39 -6.79 12.69
C GLU A 426 -5.76 -7.44 12.90
N ILE A 427 -6.70 -6.73 13.54
CA ILE A 427 -7.99 -7.33 13.89
C ILE A 427 -8.94 -7.43 12.69
N ILE A 428 -8.70 -6.69 11.60
CA ILE A 428 -9.52 -6.76 10.38
C ILE A 428 -9.57 -8.18 9.79
N HIS A 429 -8.47 -8.93 9.92
CA HIS A 429 -8.33 -10.26 9.33
C HIS A 429 -9.24 -11.30 9.99
N ILE A 430 -9.63 -11.09 11.25
CA ILE A 430 -10.61 -11.94 11.94
C ILE A 430 -11.97 -11.85 11.22
N GLY A 431 -12.40 -10.62 10.95
CA GLY A 431 -13.61 -10.33 10.20
C GLY A 431 -13.55 -10.84 8.76
N GLN A 432 -12.44 -10.55 8.08
CA GLN A 432 -12.18 -11.02 6.72
C GLN A 432 -12.31 -12.55 6.62
N ALA A 433 -11.72 -13.30 7.56
CA ALA A 433 -11.74 -14.76 7.53
C ALA A 433 -13.17 -15.33 7.59
N ILE A 434 -14.08 -14.67 8.32
CA ILE A 434 -15.50 -15.06 8.39
C ILE A 434 -16.25 -14.60 7.14
N MET A 435 -16.02 -13.36 6.69
CA MET A 435 -16.65 -12.80 5.49
C MET A 435 -16.38 -13.65 4.23
N MET A 436 -15.21 -14.26 4.14
CA MET A 436 -14.80 -15.10 3.01
C MET A 436 -15.35 -16.54 3.03
N GLN A 437 -16.05 -16.94 4.09
CA GLN A 437 -16.60 -18.30 4.18
C GLN A 437 -17.77 -18.49 3.20
N LYS A 438 -17.84 -19.67 2.58
CA LYS A 438 -18.91 -20.08 1.66
C LYS A 438 -19.95 -20.97 2.36
N ASN A 439 -21.03 -21.32 1.66
CA ASN A 439 -22.04 -22.27 2.13
C ASN A 439 -22.66 -21.90 3.49
N GLY A 440 -22.98 -20.62 3.70
CA GLY A 440 -23.58 -20.11 4.94
C GLY A 440 -22.59 -19.82 6.07
N GLY A 441 -21.28 -20.01 5.86
CA GLY A 441 -20.28 -19.70 6.88
C GLY A 441 -20.04 -18.20 7.10
N ASN A 442 -20.34 -17.34 6.12
CA ASN A 442 -20.34 -15.89 6.31
C ASN A 442 -21.58 -15.49 7.11
N ASN A 443 -21.46 -15.45 8.44
CA ASN A 443 -22.59 -15.14 9.30
C ASN A 443 -22.15 -14.38 10.56
N LEU A 444 -22.84 -13.27 10.84
CA LEU A 444 -22.60 -12.42 12.01
C LEU A 444 -22.70 -13.20 13.34
N ASN A 445 -23.57 -14.21 13.42
CA ASN A 445 -23.75 -15.03 14.62
C ASN A 445 -22.49 -15.77 15.05
N TYR A 446 -21.50 -15.92 14.17
CA TYR A 446 -20.19 -16.44 14.55
C TYR A 446 -19.60 -15.64 15.74
N PHE A 447 -19.69 -14.32 15.71
CA PHE A 447 -19.10 -13.46 16.75
C PHE A 447 -19.88 -13.44 18.07
N VAL A 448 -21.14 -13.87 18.04
CA VAL A 448 -21.99 -14.02 19.23
C VAL A 448 -21.68 -15.34 19.94
N HIS A 449 -21.65 -16.43 19.17
CA HIS A 449 -21.58 -17.79 19.72
C HIS A 449 -20.15 -18.31 19.92
N THR A 450 -19.14 -17.69 19.29
CA THR A 450 -17.74 -18.10 19.45
C THR A 450 -17.10 -17.40 20.64
N THR A 451 -16.46 -18.16 21.53
CA THR A 451 -15.69 -17.64 22.67
C THR A 451 -14.39 -17.00 22.22
N PHE A 452 -14.20 -15.71 22.56
CA PHE A 452 -12.94 -14.99 22.40
C PHE A 452 -12.21 -14.92 23.75
N ASN A 453 -10.88 -14.95 23.72
CA ASN A 453 -10.08 -14.66 24.90
C ASN A 453 -10.39 -13.24 25.42
N TYR A 454 -10.32 -13.02 26.73
CA TYR A 454 -10.57 -11.73 27.37
C TYR A 454 -9.46 -11.36 28.35
N PRO A 455 -8.96 -10.10 28.36
CA PRO A 455 -9.32 -8.98 27.49
C PRO A 455 -8.53 -8.95 26.17
N THR A 456 -9.20 -8.69 25.04
CA THR A 456 -8.57 -8.56 23.70
C THR A 456 -9.29 -7.51 22.84
N MET A 457 -8.61 -6.96 21.83
CA MET A 457 -9.26 -6.08 20.84
C MET A 457 -10.27 -6.84 19.96
N ALA A 458 -10.08 -8.15 19.76
CA ALA A 458 -11.02 -8.98 19.02
C ALA A 458 -12.43 -9.06 19.66
N GLU A 459 -12.57 -8.75 20.95
CA GLU A 459 -13.87 -8.64 21.62
C GLU A 459 -14.77 -7.57 20.98
N ALA A 460 -14.18 -6.58 20.30
CA ALA A 460 -14.91 -5.59 19.52
C ALA A 460 -15.90 -6.24 18.54
N TYR A 461 -15.57 -7.39 17.95
CA TYR A 461 -16.47 -8.09 17.04
C TYR A 461 -17.73 -8.60 17.75
N ARG A 462 -17.59 -9.16 18.95
CA ARG A 462 -18.74 -9.62 19.74
C ARG A 462 -19.62 -8.45 20.14
N VAL A 463 -19.02 -7.36 20.64
CA VAL A 463 -19.76 -6.15 21.03
C VAL A 463 -20.49 -5.56 19.82
N ALA A 464 -19.82 -5.46 18.68
CA ALA A 464 -20.43 -4.95 17.45
C ALA A 464 -21.56 -5.86 16.95
N ALA A 465 -21.38 -7.19 16.97
CA ALA A 465 -22.41 -8.14 16.56
C ALA A 465 -23.66 -8.07 17.44
N LEU A 466 -23.49 -8.09 18.78
CA LEU A 466 -24.61 -7.96 19.72
C LEU A 466 -25.31 -6.59 19.56
N ASN A 467 -24.54 -5.52 19.39
CA ASN A 467 -25.08 -4.19 19.12
C ASN A 467 -25.92 -4.15 17.84
N GLY A 468 -25.45 -4.78 16.77
CA GLY A 468 -26.14 -4.86 15.48
C GLY A 468 -27.43 -5.68 15.55
N LEU A 469 -27.37 -6.87 16.15
CA LEU A 469 -28.54 -7.76 16.26
C LEU A 469 -29.69 -7.14 17.05
N ASN A 470 -29.39 -6.35 18.10
CA ASN A 470 -30.40 -5.64 18.89
C ASN A 470 -31.15 -4.53 18.12
N ARG A 471 -30.79 -4.28 16.85
CA ARG A 471 -31.45 -3.31 15.97
C ARG A 471 -32.36 -3.96 14.93
N LEU A 472 -32.34 -5.28 14.82
CA LEU A 472 -33.26 -6.02 13.98
C LEU A 472 -34.65 -6.04 14.62
N PHE A 473 -35.69 -5.96 13.80
CA PHE A 473 -37.09 -5.95 14.21
C PHE A 473 -37.95 -6.74 13.22
#